data_AF-A0A3C1XAK6-F1
#
_entry.id   AF-A0A3C1XAK6-F1
#
_cell.length_a   1.000
_cell.length_b   1.000
_cell.length_c   1.000
_cell.angle_alpha   90.00
_cell.angle_beta   90.00
_cell.angle_gamma   90.00
#
_symmetry.space_group_name_H-M   'P 1'
#
loop_
_entity.id
_entity.type
_entity.pdbx_description
1 polymer ?
#
loop_
_entity_poly.entity_id
_entity_poly.type
_entity_poly.pdbx_seq_one_letter_code
_entity_poly.pdbx_strand_id
1 'polypeptide(L)' 'YISAETGFSKPDPAAFCHLLEKEAFEPEHTLMVGDLLEHDIIPAQKLGLATAYI' A
#
# COMPACT_ATOMS: atom_id res chain seq x y z
N TYR A 1 -3.76 10.06 -0.76
CA TYR A 1 -2.29 9.96 -0.81
C TYR A 1 -1.88 9.97 -2.26
N ILE A 2 -1.44 11.12 -2.75
CA ILE A 2 -0.82 11.21 -4.07
C ILE A 2 0.70 11.19 -3.85
N SER A 3 1.44 10.45 -4.67
CA SER A 3 2.91 10.34 -4.53
C SER A 3 3.59 11.70 -4.52
N ALA A 4 3.07 12.66 -5.29
CA ALA A 4 3.55 14.04 -5.33
C ALA A 4 3.44 14.80 -3.98
N GLU A 5 2.53 14.38 -3.09
CA GLU A 5 2.31 15.03 -1.78
C GLU A 5 3.16 14.40 -0.68
N THR A 6 3.47 13.10 -0.80
CA THR A 6 4.16 12.32 0.24
C THR A 6 5.64 12.08 -0.08
N GLY A 7 6.05 12.24 -1.34
CA GLY A 7 7.40 11.90 -1.82
C GLY A 7 7.64 10.39 -1.99
N PHE A 8 6.70 9.55 -1.54
CA PHE A 8 6.79 8.11 -1.65
C PHE A 8 5.87 7.60 -2.76
N SER A 9 6.33 6.59 -3.49
CA SER A 9 5.54 5.97 -4.55
C SER A 9 5.73 4.46 -4.53
N LYS A 10 4.62 3.75 -4.75
CA LYS A 10 4.62 2.31 -4.98
C LYS A 10 5.54 1.98 -6.17
N PRO A 11 6.34 0.90 -6.11
CA PRO A 11 6.28 -0.22 -5.16
C PRO A 11 7.03 -0.01 -3.83
N ASP A 12 7.58 1.17 -3.55
CA ASP A 12 8.34 1.40 -2.32
C ASP A 12 7.46 1.10 -1.09
N PRO A 13 7.85 0.15 -0.21
CA PRO A 13 7.12 -0.15 1.01
C PRO A 13 6.85 1.08 1.88
N ALA A 14 7.71 2.10 1.83
CA ALA A 14 7.52 3.35 2.56
C ALA A 14 6.20 4.05 2.18
N ALA A 15 5.72 3.92 0.94
CA ALA A 15 4.45 4.49 0.52
C ALA A 15 3.26 3.86 1.26
N PHE A 16 3.33 2.56 1.56
CA PHE A 16 2.30 1.84 2.29
C PHE A 16 2.43 2.05 3.79
N CYS A 17 3.63 1.90 4.35
CA CYS A 17 3.88 2.06 5.78
C CYS A 17 3.54 3.48 6.25
N HIS A 18 3.95 4.51 5.50
CA HIS A 18 3.63 5.90 5.84
C HIS A 18 2.11 6.15 5.89
N LEU A 19 1.37 5.55 4.96
CA LEU A 19 -0.09 5.66 4.90
C LEU A 19 -0.75 4.94 6.09
N LEU A 20 -0.33 3.70 6.38
CA LEU A 20 -0.84 2.92 7.50
C LEU A 20 -0.58 3.60 8.84
N GLU A 21 0.65 4.10 9.06
CA GLU A 21 1.03 4.79 10.30
C GLU A 21 0.28 6.12 10.47
N LYS A 22 0.21 6.92 9.40
CA LYS A 22 -0.43 8.24 9.46
C LYS A 22 -1.93 8.15 9.79
N GLU A 23 -2.60 7.11 9.31
CA GLU A 23 -4.02 6.89 9.55
C GLU A 23 -4.30 5.91 10.70
N ALA A 24 -3.26 5.39 11.34
CA ALA A 24 -3.36 4.33 12.35
C ALA A 24 -4.18 3.11 11.88
N PHE A 25 -3.99 2.71 10.61
CA PHE A 25 -4.62 1.52 10.05
C PHE A 25 -3.83 0.27 10.38
N GLU A 26 -4.55 -0.76 10.79
CA GLU A 26 -3.98 -2.09 10.98
C GLU A 26 -3.92 -2.83 9.63
N PRO A 27 -2.77 -3.41 9.24
CA PRO A 27 -2.64 -4.15 7.98
C PRO A 27 -3.70 -5.24 7.80
N GLU A 28 -4.02 -5.95 8.89
CA GLU A 28 -4.98 -7.06 8.94
C GLU A 28 -6.42 -6.65 8.58
N HIS A 29 -6.75 -5.37 8.79
CA HIS A 29 -8.06 -4.79 8.49
C HIS A 29 -8.06 -3.89 7.25
N THR A 30 -6.98 -3.90 6.48
CA THR A 30 -6.78 -3.00 5.33
C THR A 30 -6.67 -3.78 4.02
N LEU A 31 -7.37 -3.31 2.98
CA LEU A 31 -7.38 -3.88 1.63
C LEU A 31 -6.70 -2.96 0.63
N MET A 32 -5.68 -3.45 -0.06
CA MET A 32 -5.09 -2.80 -1.23
C MET A 32 -5.83 -3.24 -2.51
N VAL A 33 -6.28 -2.29 -3.32
CA VAL A 33 -6.93 -2.53 -4.62
C VAL A 33 -6.11 -1.87 -5.71
N GLY A 34 -5.77 -2.62 -6.78
CA GLY A 34 -5.00 -2.11 -7.90
C GLY A 34 -4.86 -3.08 -9.07
N ASP A 35 -4.35 -2.57 -10.19
CA ASP A 35 -4.24 -3.23 -11.49
C ASP A 35 -2.78 -3.56 -11.87
N LEU A 36 -1.81 -3.11 -11.08
CA LEU A 36 -0.39 -3.41 -11.28
C LEU A 36 0.12 -4.40 -10.24
N LEU A 37 0.41 -5.63 -10.65
CA LEU A 37 0.88 -6.68 -9.73
C LEU A 37 2.15 -6.27 -8.98
N GLU A 38 3.15 -5.74 -9.69
CA GLU A 38 4.45 -5.40 -9.09
C GLU A 38 4.39 -4.18 -8.18
N HIS A 39 3.45 -3.26 -8.42
CA HIS A 39 3.37 -1.99 -7.70
C HIS A 39 2.32 -2.02 -6.59
N ASP A 40 1.19 -2.68 -6.81
CA ASP A 40 0.06 -2.67 -5.89
C ASP A 40 0.01 -3.94 -5.06
N ILE A 41 0.06 -5.09 -5.72
CA ILE A 41 -0.34 -6.36 -5.10
C ILE A 41 0.82 -7.00 -4.34
N ILE A 42 1.95 -7.24 -5.00
CA ILE A 42 3.12 -7.90 -4.40
C ILE A 42 3.65 -7.15 -3.17
N PRO A 43 3.88 -5.81 -3.21
CA PRO A 43 4.36 -5.10 -2.03
C PRO A 43 3.33 -5.04 -0.90
N ALA A 44 2.02 -4.92 -1.20
CA ALA A 44 0.98 -4.95 -0.18
C ALA A 44 0.89 -6.31 0.53
N GLN A 45 0.95 -7.42 -0.22
CA GLN A 45 0.98 -8.76 0.37
C GLN A 45 2.16 -8.98 1.31
N LYS A 46 3.36 -8.48 0.93
CA LYS A 46 4.57 -8.56 1.77
C LYS A 46 4.43 -7.83 3.11
N LEU A 47 3.55 -6.83 3.17
CA LEU A 47 3.25 -6.03 4.35
C LEU A 47 2.06 -6.57 5.15
N GLY A 48 1.47 -7.71 4.74
CA GLY A 48 0.35 -8.35 5.44
C GLY A 48 -1.02 -7.75 5.13
N LEU A 49 -1.12 -6.89 4.12
CA LEU A 49 -2.41 -6.37 3.65
C LEU A 49 -3.19 -7.44 2.88
N ALA A 50 -4.51 -7.38 2.98
CA ALA A 50 -5.36 -8.05 2.00
C ALA A 50 -5.21 -7.35 0.64
N THR A 51 -5.38 -8.10 -0.46
CA THR A 51 -5.25 -7.54 -1.82
C THR A 51 -6.38 -7.97 -2.74
N ALA A 52 -6.90 -7.03 -3.53
CA ALA A 52 -7.80 -7.29 -4.64
C ALA A 52 -7.17 -6.77 -5.94
N TYR A 53 -6.98 -7.69 -6.89
CA TYR A 53 -6.47 -7.39 -8.22
C TYR A 53 -7.62 -7.19 -9.19
N ILE A 54 -7.59 -6.11 -9.97
CA ILE A 54 -8.63 -5.74 -10.95
C ILE A 54 -8.07 -5.60 -12.37
#